data_AF-A0A966Q2M7-F1
#
_entry.id   AF-A0A966Q2M7-F1
#
_cell.length_a   1.000
_cell.length_b   1.000
_cell.length_c   1.000
_cell.angle_alpha   90.00
_cell.angle_beta   90.00
_cell.angle_gamma   90.00
#
_symmetry.space_group_name_H-M   'P 1'
#
loop_
_entity.id
_entity.type
_entity.pdbx_description
1 polymer ?
#
loop_
_entity_poly.entity_id
_entity_poly.type
_entity_poly.pdbx_seq_one_letter_code
_entity_poly.pdbx_strand_id
1 'polypeptide(L)'
;GIRADEERRAVKQPREKVPLYVAGVTKQDIFKFWKEQDFDLELPIIDGETVGGNCDLCYLKALPKIVSLIQQKPERAVWWAKMESLFDDKEGYIKGTGNRFRRERPGYAELMKFQGSQSELFNDETIPCFCGD
;
A
#
# COMPACT_ATOMS: atom_id res chain seq x y z
N GLY A 1 3.64 -15.79 0.81
CA GLY A 1 4.30 -16.16 2.09
C GLY A 1 5.54 -15.31 2.28
N ILE A 2 6.13 -15.32 3.48
CA ILE A 2 7.38 -14.60 3.79
C ILE A 2 8.56 -15.32 3.12
N ARG A 3 9.31 -14.59 2.30
CA ARG A 3 10.42 -15.12 1.48
C ARG A 3 11.77 -15.07 2.21
N ALA A 4 12.78 -15.72 1.62
CA ALA A 4 14.16 -15.71 2.10
C ALA A 4 14.76 -14.29 2.15
N ASP A 5 14.42 -13.44 1.18
CA ASP A 5 14.83 -12.02 1.11
C ASP A 5 14.09 -11.10 2.10
N GLU A 6 13.25 -11.66 2.98
CA GLU A 6 12.45 -10.94 3.98
C GLU A 6 12.80 -11.36 5.41
N GLU A 7 14.08 -11.61 5.70
CA GLU A 7 14.57 -12.19 6.96
C GLU A 7 14.01 -11.48 8.21
N ARG A 8 13.96 -10.15 8.22
CA ARG A 8 13.40 -9.36 9.34
C ARG A 8 11.95 -9.71 9.69
N ARG A 9 11.17 -10.17 8.71
CA ARG A 9 9.79 -10.66 8.90
C ARG A 9 9.79 -12.13 9.29
N ALA A 10 10.67 -12.93 8.70
CA ALA A 10 10.73 -14.37 8.93
C ALA A 10 11.11 -14.73 10.37
N VAL A 11 12.10 -14.04 10.95
CA VAL A 11 12.59 -14.31 12.32
C VAL A 11 11.54 -14.09 13.41
N LYS A 12 10.45 -13.38 13.09
CA LYS A 12 9.34 -13.11 14.02
C LYS A 12 8.29 -14.23 14.03
N GLN A 13 8.43 -15.23 13.17
CA GLN A 13 7.42 -16.24 12.94
C GLN A 13 7.96 -17.65 13.23
N PRO A 14 7.11 -18.58 13.70
CA PRO A 14 7.47 -19.99 13.77
C PRO A 14 7.91 -20.53 12.41
N ARG A 15 8.91 -21.42 12.40
CA ARG A 15 9.56 -21.92 11.17
C ARG A 15 8.57 -22.59 10.21
N GLU A 16 7.58 -23.28 10.75
CA GLU A 16 6.48 -23.94 10.03
C GLU A 16 5.53 -22.96 9.32
N LYS A 17 5.47 -21.68 9.76
CA LYS A 17 4.66 -20.63 9.12
C LYS A 17 5.41 -19.87 8.03
N VAL A 18 6.70 -20.17 7.82
CA VAL A 18 7.56 -19.49 6.84
C VAL A 18 8.21 -20.46 5.85
N PRO A 19 7.43 -21.30 5.13
CA PRO A 19 7.98 -22.36 4.27
C PRO A 19 8.82 -21.81 3.10
N LEU A 20 8.50 -20.63 2.56
CA LEU A 20 9.29 -20.02 1.47
C LEU A 20 10.66 -19.53 1.97
N TYR A 21 10.73 -18.94 3.17
CA TYR A 21 11.98 -18.60 3.83
C TYR A 21 12.82 -19.86 4.10
N VAL A 22 12.22 -20.92 4.64
CA VAL A 22 12.89 -22.20 4.90
C VAL A 22 13.43 -22.84 3.62
N ALA A 23 12.70 -22.73 2.51
CA ALA A 23 13.10 -23.25 1.21
C ALA A 23 14.10 -22.35 0.47
N GLY A 24 14.50 -21.20 1.04
CA GLY A 24 15.43 -20.27 0.39
C GLY A 24 14.83 -19.52 -0.81
N VAL A 25 13.51 -19.53 -0.97
CA VAL A 25 12.82 -18.91 -2.11
C VAL A 25 12.86 -17.39 -1.98
N THR A 26 13.38 -16.73 -3.00
CA THR A 26 13.49 -15.28 -3.10
C THR A 26 12.41 -14.69 -4.01
N LYS A 27 12.30 -13.36 -3.99
CA LYS A 27 11.46 -12.62 -4.94
C LYS A 27 11.77 -12.92 -6.41
N GLN A 28 13.04 -13.15 -6.76
CA GLN A 28 13.44 -13.47 -8.13
C GLN A 28 12.89 -14.83 -8.58
N ASP A 29 12.89 -15.81 -7.67
CA ASP A 29 12.31 -17.13 -7.93
C ASP A 29 10.81 -17.03 -8.20
N ILE A 30 10.11 -16.18 -7.44
CA ILE A 30 8.69 -15.90 -7.66
C ILE A 30 8.44 -15.27 -9.04
N PHE A 31 9.26 -14.30 -9.46
CA PHE A 31 9.11 -13.70 -10.79
C PHE A 31 9.40 -14.67 -11.92
N LYS A 32 10.41 -15.52 -11.75
CA LYS A 32 10.71 -16.58 -12.71
C LYS A 32 9.52 -17.54 -12.84
N PHE A 33 8.97 -18.00 -11.72
CA PHE A 33 7.80 -18.87 -11.71
C PHE A 33 6.61 -18.26 -12.46
N TRP A 34 6.26 -17.00 -12.17
CA TRP A 34 5.14 -16.32 -12.83
C TRP A 34 5.38 -16.07 -14.32
N LYS A 35 6.62 -15.81 -14.73
CA LYS A 35 6.98 -15.62 -16.14
C LYS A 35 6.87 -16.90 -16.97
N GLU A 36 7.00 -18.05 -16.34
CA GLU A 36 6.90 -19.37 -17.00
C GLU A 36 5.45 -19.88 -17.13
N GLN A 37 4.46 -19.16 -16.58
CA GLN A 37 3.05 -19.52 -16.72
C GLN A 37 2.53 -19.19 -18.12
N ASP A 38 1.50 -19.89 -18.56
CA ASP A 38 0.82 -19.70 -19.84
C ASP A 38 -0.18 -18.52 -19.84
N PHE A 39 -0.28 -17.81 -18.70
CA PHE A 39 -1.10 -16.61 -18.53
C PHE A 39 -0.35 -15.54 -17.74
N ASP A 40 -0.78 -14.28 -17.90
CA ASP A 40 -0.31 -13.14 -17.10
C ASP A 40 -1.48 -12.58 -16.27
N LEU A 41 -1.19 -12.20 -15.02
CA LEU A 41 -2.15 -11.53 -14.14
C LEU A 41 -2.27 -10.03 -14.42
N GLU A 42 -1.44 -9.50 -15.33
CA GLU A 42 -1.40 -8.09 -15.75
C GLU A 42 -1.22 -7.13 -14.57
N LEU A 43 -0.47 -7.57 -13.56
CA LEU A 43 -0.22 -6.78 -12.36
C LEU A 43 0.91 -5.77 -12.63
N PRO A 44 0.71 -4.47 -12.37
CA PRO A 44 1.75 -3.46 -12.62
C PRO A 44 2.93 -3.67 -11.67
N ILE A 45 4.13 -3.85 -12.26
CA ILE A 45 5.41 -3.97 -11.54
C ILE A 45 6.19 -2.65 -11.72
N ILE A 46 6.54 -1.99 -10.62
CA ILE A 46 7.38 -0.78 -10.59
C ILE A 46 8.50 -1.03 -9.59
N ASP A 47 9.76 -0.79 -9.98
CA ASP A 47 10.95 -1.07 -9.17
C ASP A 47 11.00 -2.52 -8.65
N GLY A 48 10.55 -3.44 -9.50
CA GLY A 48 10.43 -4.84 -9.17
C GLY A 48 9.36 -5.14 -8.13
N GLU A 49 8.45 -4.24 -7.75
CA GLU A 49 7.34 -4.51 -6.84
C GLU A 49 5.97 -4.35 -7.51
N THR A 50 5.05 -5.24 -7.16
CA THR A 50 3.63 -5.06 -7.50
C THR A 50 3.04 -3.96 -6.60
N VAL A 51 2.99 -2.73 -7.09
CA VAL A 51 2.60 -1.54 -6.30
C VAL A 51 1.18 -1.65 -5.72
N GLY A 52 0.28 -2.29 -6.48
CA GLY A 52 -1.10 -2.53 -6.08
C GLY A 52 -1.23 -3.38 -4.81
N GLY A 53 -0.40 -4.41 -4.63
CA GLY A 53 -0.53 -5.32 -3.48
C GLY A 53 -1.97 -5.83 -3.28
N ASN A 54 -2.40 -5.96 -2.03
CA ASN A 54 -3.73 -6.48 -1.64
C ASN A 54 -4.86 -5.45 -1.66
N CYS A 55 -4.57 -4.20 -1.35
CA CYS A 55 -5.51 -3.09 -1.25
C CYS A 55 -5.03 -1.94 -2.13
N ASP A 56 -5.92 -1.11 -2.64
CA ASP A 56 -5.58 0.04 -3.48
C ASP A 56 -4.89 1.16 -2.67
N LEU A 57 -5.64 1.97 -1.93
CA LEU A 57 -5.16 3.17 -1.27
C LEU A 57 -5.18 3.04 0.26
N CYS A 58 -5.08 1.81 0.79
CA CYS A 58 -5.01 1.56 2.23
C CYS A 58 -4.00 2.51 2.91
N TYR A 59 -4.46 3.22 3.94
CA TYR A 59 -3.70 4.26 4.65
C TYR A 59 -2.41 3.75 5.34
N LEU A 60 -2.24 2.42 5.46
CA LEU A 60 -1.02 1.77 5.93
C LEU A 60 0.10 1.76 4.88
N LYS A 61 -0.22 1.92 3.59
CA LYS A 61 0.80 2.04 2.54
C LYS A 61 1.65 3.30 2.74
N ALA A 62 2.87 3.26 2.23
CA ALA A 62 3.71 4.44 2.10
C ALA A 62 2.96 5.54 1.32
N LEU A 63 3.09 6.79 1.77
CA LEU A 63 2.45 7.92 1.08
C LEU A 63 2.88 8.02 -0.41
N PRO A 64 4.16 7.84 -0.78
CA PRO A 64 4.57 7.80 -2.19
C PRO A 64 3.78 6.76 -3.01
N LYS A 65 3.60 5.54 -2.48
CA LYS A 65 2.85 4.48 -3.16
C LYS A 65 1.37 4.86 -3.34
N ILE A 66 0.75 5.47 -2.34
CA ILE A 66 -0.63 5.98 -2.44
C ILE A 66 -0.71 7.04 -3.54
N VAL A 67 0.19 8.03 -3.55
CA VAL A 67 0.20 9.09 -4.56
C VAL A 67 0.38 8.52 -5.97
N SER A 68 1.33 7.60 -6.17
CA SER A 68 1.52 6.93 -7.47
C SER A 68 0.29 6.16 -7.92
N LEU A 69 -0.40 5.46 -7.01
CA LEU A 69 -1.63 4.71 -7.34
C LEU A 69 -2.81 5.63 -7.67
N ILE A 70 -2.90 6.80 -7.03
CA ILE A 70 -3.87 7.86 -7.36
C ILE A 70 -3.54 8.49 -8.71
N GLN A 71 -2.27 8.77 -9.01
CA GLN A 71 -1.84 9.29 -10.32
C GLN A 71 -2.20 8.33 -11.47
N GLN A 72 -2.00 7.03 -11.27
CA GLN A 72 -2.38 6.02 -12.26
C GLN A 72 -3.88 5.93 -12.49
N LYS A 73 -4.68 5.97 -11.41
CA LYS A 73 -6.15 5.89 -11.49
C LYS A 73 -6.80 6.78 -10.42
N PRO A 74 -7.08 8.06 -10.72
CA PRO A 74 -7.60 9.02 -9.73
C PRO A 74 -8.93 8.58 -9.12
N GLU A 75 -9.76 7.87 -9.89
CA GLU A 75 -11.06 7.33 -9.45
C GLU A 75 -10.97 6.48 -8.18
N ARG A 76 -9.83 5.82 -7.93
CA ARG A 76 -9.61 5.02 -6.71
C ARG A 76 -9.83 5.87 -5.46
N ALA A 77 -9.39 7.12 -5.46
CA ALA A 77 -9.46 8.01 -4.29
C ALA A 77 -10.87 8.56 -4.01
N VAL A 78 -11.82 8.44 -4.94
CA VAL A 78 -13.17 9.00 -4.79
C VAL A 78 -13.90 8.40 -3.60
N TRP A 79 -13.83 7.08 -3.44
CA TRP A 79 -14.46 6.40 -2.29
C TRP A 79 -13.81 6.85 -0.98
N TRP A 80 -12.48 6.89 -0.93
CA TRP A 80 -11.74 7.29 0.28
C TRP A 80 -12.03 8.74 0.68
N ALA A 81 -12.03 9.66 -0.27
CA ALA A 81 -12.37 11.07 -0.05
C ALA A 81 -13.81 11.22 0.46
N LYS A 82 -14.76 10.48 -0.11
CA LYS A 82 -16.15 10.45 0.35
C LYS A 82 -16.26 9.92 1.78
N MET A 83 -15.51 8.87 2.12
CA MET A 83 -15.53 8.29 3.47
C MET A 83 -15.01 9.28 4.51
N GLU A 84 -13.93 10.02 4.19
CA GLU A 84 -13.43 11.07 5.08
C GLU A 84 -14.46 12.19 5.26
N SER A 85 -15.25 12.55 4.24
CA SER A 85 -16.24 13.64 4.35
C SER A 85 -17.61 13.26 4.92
N LEU A 86 -17.84 12.01 5.34
CA LEU A 86 -19.19 11.51 5.69
C LEU A 86 -19.89 12.25 6.84
N PHE A 87 -19.12 12.96 7.68
CA PHE A 87 -19.62 13.59 8.91
C PHE A 87 -19.39 15.11 8.93
N ASP A 88 -18.84 15.70 7.87
CA ASP A 88 -18.48 17.12 7.86
C ASP A 88 -19.70 18.06 7.99
N ASP A 89 -20.83 17.65 7.41
CA ASP A 89 -22.08 18.42 7.38
C ASP A 89 -23.11 17.96 8.42
N LYS A 90 -22.76 17.02 9.30
CA LYS A 90 -23.71 16.49 10.29
C LYS A 90 -23.66 17.30 11.59
N GLU A 91 -24.82 17.79 12.01
CA GLU A 91 -24.96 18.45 13.30
C GLU A 91 -24.64 17.51 14.46
N GLY A 92 -24.01 18.04 15.51
CA GLY A 92 -23.59 17.27 16.69
C GLY A 92 -22.22 16.59 16.60
N TYR A 93 -21.56 16.62 15.44
CA TYR A 93 -20.19 16.12 15.29
C TYR A 93 -19.14 17.23 15.48
N ILE A 94 -18.03 16.90 16.13
CA ILE A 94 -16.92 17.83 16.33
C ILE A 94 -16.13 17.94 15.01
N LYS A 95 -16.04 19.15 14.47
CA LYS A 95 -15.20 19.44 13.30
C LYS A 95 -13.72 19.28 13.66
N GLY A 96 -12.97 18.60 12.79
CA GLY A 96 -11.55 18.33 13.01
C GLY A 96 -11.01 17.33 12.01
N THR A 97 -9.91 16.65 12.36
CA THR A 97 -9.24 15.65 11.51
C THR A 97 -9.54 14.21 11.91
N GLY A 98 -10.47 13.99 12.85
CA GLY A 98 -10.80 12.66 13.39
C GLY A 98 -11.51 11.72 12.40
N ASN A 99 -12.03 12.28 11.31
CA ASN A 99 -12.63 11.58 10.17
C ASN A 99 -11.59 11.07 9.15
N ARG A 100 -10.32 11.49 9.24
CA ARG A 100 -9.26 11.05 8.33
C ARG A 100 -8.81 9.63 8.67
N PHE A 101 -8.50 8.84 7.64
CA PHE A 101 -7.95 7.49 7.86
C PHE A 101 -6.54 7.52 8.46
N ARG A 102 -5.78 8.57 8.17
CA ARG A 102 -4.48 8.84 8.79
C ARG A 102 -4.30 10.33 9.03
N ARG A 103 -4.36 10.71 10.31
CA ARG A 103 -4.39 12.11 10.75
C ARG A 103 -3.13 12.90 10.37
N GLU A 104 -1.98 12.23 10.32
CA GLU A 104 -0.67 12.85 10.06
C GLU A 104 -0.43 13.13 8.57
N ARG A 105 -1.37 12.79 7.68
CA ARG A 105 -1.23 12.94 6.23
C ARG A 105 -2.33 13.84 5.65
N PRO A 106 -2.12 14.39 4.44
CA PRO A 106 -3.21 14.98 3.67
C PRO A 106 -4.34 13.98 3.44
N GLY A 107 -5.58 14.45 3.47
CA GLY A 107 -6.74 13.62 3.17
C GLY A 107 -6.78 13.21 1.70
N TYR A 108 -7.55 12.19 1.34
CA TYR A 108 -7.61 11.67 -0.03
C TYR A 108 -8.12 12.72 -1.02
N ALA A 109 -9.04 13.59 -0.60
CA ALA A 109 -9.49 14.73 -1.41
C ALA A 109 -8.37 15.73 -1.72
N GLU A 110 -7.42 15.91 -0.80
CA GLU A 110 -6.24 16.75 -1.01
C GLU A 110 -5.23 16.03 -1.92
N LEU A 111 -4.98 14.74 -1.69
CA LEU A 111 -4.08 13.92 -2.53
C LEU A 111 -4.50 13.87 -4.00
N MET A 112 -5.81 13.89 -4.29
CA MET A 112 -6.31 13.99 -5.67
C MET A 112 -5.94 15.32 -6.35
N LYS A 113 -5.78 16.41 -5.59
CA LYS A 113 -5.42 17.74 -6.14
C LYS A 113 -3.92 17.86 -6.42
N PHE A 114 -3.08 17.09 -5.73
CA PHE A 114 -1.62 17.12 -5.86
C PHE A 114 -1.07 16.37 -7.10
N GLN A 115 -1.92 15.95 -8.04
CA GLN A 115 -1.50 15.19 -9.22
C GLN A 115 -0.51 15.94 -10.16
N GLY A 116 -0.34 17.26 -10.03
CA GLY A 116 0.49 18.07 -10.93
C GLY A 116 1.82 18.60 -10.38
N SER A 117 2.12 18.48 -9.08
CA SER A 117 3.33 19.06 -8.47
C SER A 117 4.27 17.95 -7.99
N GLN A 118 5.11 17.44 -8.87
CA GLN A 118 6.08 16.39 -8.55
C GLN A 118 7.45 17.01 -8.31
N SER A 119 7.90 17.05 -7.06
CA SER A 119 9.31 16.86 -6.68
C SER A 119 9.48 16.97 -5.16
N GLU A 120 10.02 15.92 -4.54
CA GLU A 120 10.76 16.01 -3.26
C GLU A 120 10.01 16.36 -1.95
N LEU A 121 8.96 15.62 -1.56
CA LEU A 121 8.42 15.85 -0.20
C LEU A 121 8.10 14.63 0.65
N PHE A 122 8.33 13.41 0.18
CA PHE A 122 7.86 12.22 0.91
C PHE A 122 9.01 11.24 1.16
N ASN A 123 9.69 11.45 2.29
CA ASN A 123 10.55 10.44 2.89
C ASN A 123 9.72 9.20 3.23
N ASP A 124 10.30 8.03 2.98
CA ASP A 124 9.65 6.72 3.09
C ASP A 124 9.43 6.30 4.55
N GLU A 125 8.44 6.90 5.21
CA GLU A 125 7.91 6.42 6.48
C GLU A 125 6.81 5.37 6.21
N THR A 126 7.22 4.23 5.65
CA THR A 126 6.38 3.03 5.62
C THR A 126 6.21 2.51 7.05
N ILE A 127 4.98 2.57 7.56
CA ILE A 127 4.62 1.84 8.79
C ILE A 127 4.55 0.35 8.41
N PRO A 128 5.18 -0.56 9.18
CA PRO A 128 5.08 -1.99 8.90
C PRO A 128 3.61 -2.46 8.93
N CYS A 129 3.14 -3.06 7.83
CA CYS A 129 1.89 -3.83 7.75
C CYS A 129 1.99 -5.00 8.74
N PHE A 130 1.12 -5.04 9.75
CA PHE A 130 0.98 -6.13 10.73
C PHE A 130 0.37 -7.41 10.14
N CYS A 131 0.68 -7.68 8.88
CA CYS A 131 0.05 -8.72 8.06
C CYS A 131 0.74 -10.07 8.32
N GLY A 132 0.94 -10.37 9.61
CA GLY A 132 1.64 -11.53 10.16
C GLY A 132 1.80 -11.55 11.69
N ASP A 133 1.27 -10.58 12.47
CA ASP A 133 1.09 -10.78 13.92
C ASP A 133 -0.21 -11.56 14.21
#